data_AF-A0A328SKN1-F1
#
_entry.id   AF-A0A328SKN1-F1
#
_cell.length_a   1.000
_cell.length_b   1.000
_cell.length_c   1.000
_cell.angle_alpha   90.00
_cell.angle_beta   90.00
_cell.angle_gamma   90.00
#
_symmetry.space_group_name_H-M   'P 1'
#
loop_
_entity.id
_entity.type
_entity.pdbx_description
1 polymer ?
#
loop_
_entity_poly.entity_id
_entity_poly.type
_entity_poly.pdbx_seq_one_letter_code
_entity_poly.pdbx_strand_id
1 'polypeptide(L)'
;MNIMDLNKLFIHERINMNKKITFIEGIDMNNKKIIIIIILLLIIVGAILLIFANSIKYEKVEITPNGTTIDVIANKTQYQGDVDGIKLWSWDTGVLVAFNSYGDNDLLKINEYGFNTINEIVKKGNSENIDGYTCYTINADDLLQIEIFNIIKLNYKGKFYCIPLDNQTSHDNIIICCNDKDIALHMAKSVEYKNVYPNDTSLDGAKSTVENITNTLESKSPVNLNEIKNKYIK
;
A
#
# COMPACT_ATOMS: atom_id res chain seq x y z
N MET A 1 -43.84 63.54 -5.51
CA MET A 1 -42.54 63.71 -4.83
C MET A 1 -41.99 65.05 -5.29
N ASN A 2 -41.91 66.04 -4.40
CA ASN A 2 -41.54 67.39 -4.81
C ASN A 2 -40.01 67.46 -5.03
N ILE A 3 -39.54 68.39 -5.85
CA ILE A 3 -38.11 68.57 -6.18
C ILE A 3 -37.25 68.71 -4.92
N MET A 4 -37.84 69.25 -3.86
CA MET A 4 -37.21 69.40 -2.54
C MET A 4 -36.92 68.06 -1.84
N ASP A 5 -37.74 67.02 -2.06
CA ASP A 5 -37.55 65.69 -1.47
C ASP A 5 -36.48 64.89 -2.21
N LEU A 6 -36.39 65.04 -3.53
CA LEU A 6 -35.32 64.43 -4.32
C LEU A 6 -33.94 64.94 -3.90
N ASN A 7 -33.81 66.25 -3.68
CA ASN A 7 -32.54 66.84 -3.24
C ASN A 7 -32.09 66.35 -1.87
N LYS A 8 -33.02 66.13 -0.93
CA LYS A 8 -32.68 65.55 0.39
C LYS A 8 -32.17 64.11 0.26
N LEU A 9 -32.76 63.32 -0.63
CA LEU A 9 -32.34 61.93 -0.86
C LEU A 9 -30.92 61.87 -1.44
N PHE A 10 -30.62 62.70 -2.44
CA PHE A 10 -29.28 62.77 -3.06
C PHE A 10 -28.21 63.26 -2.09
N ILE A 11 -28.53 64.23 -1.22
CA ILE A 11 -27.61 64.71 -0.19
C ILE A 11 -27.35 63.60 0.84
N HIS A 12 -28.38 62.85 1.25
CA HIS A 12 -28.22 61.77 2.21
C HIS A 12 -27.36 60.62 1.66
N GLU A 13 -27.56 60.23 0.39
CA GLU A 13 -26.70 59.22 -0.26
C GLU A 13 -25.26 59.69 -0.41
N ARG A 14 -25.02 60.94 -0.81
CA ARG A 14 -23.66 61.50 -0.89
C ARG A 14 -22.95 61.49 0.46
N ILE A 15 -23.63 61.86 1.54
CA ILE A 15 -23.05 61.84 2.89
C ILE A 15 -22.69 60.40 3.29
N ASN A 16 -23.54 59.42 2.96
CA ASN A 16 -23.28 58.01 3.27
C ASN A 16 -22.13 57.42 2.46
N MET A 17 -22.02 57.76 1.16
CA MET A 17 -20.89 57.35 0.33
C MET A 17 -19.57 57.96 0.82
N ASN A 18 -19.57 59.25 1.17
CA ASN A 18 -18.37 59.92 1.68
C ASN A 18 -17.89 59.33 3.02
N LYS A 19 -18.80 58.90 3.91
CA LYS A 19 -18.46 58.16 5.13
C LYS A 19 -17.84 56.78 4.84
N LYS A 20 -18.33 56.08 3.82
CA LYS A 20 -17.80 54.77 3.41
C LYS A 20 -16.37 54.89 2.84
N ILE A 21 -16.10 55.95 2.09
CA ILE A 21 -14.77 56.24 1.52
C ILE A 21 -13.78 56.61 2.61
N THR A 22 -14.15 57.49 3.55
CA THR A 22 -13.28 57.86 4.68
C THR A 22 -12.97 56.69 5.62
N PHE A 23 -13.89 55.73 5.77
CA PHE A 23 -13.63 54.51 6.54
C PHE A 23 -12.55 53.62 5.89
N ILE A 24 -12.43 53.63 4.55
CA ILE A 24 -11.41 52.87 3.80
C ILE A 24 -10.06 53.61 3.77
N GLU A 25 -10.08 54.95 3.86
CA GLU A 25 -8.88 55.80 3.89
C GLU A 25 -8.26 55.94 5.30
N GLY A 26 -9.06 55.83 6.36
CA GLY A 26 -8.59 55.89 7.76
C GLY A 26 -7.92 54.63 8.30
N ILE A 27 -7.84 53.55 7.50
CA ILE A 27 -7.09 52.36 7.87
C ILE A 27 -5.62 52.63 7.53
N ASP A 28 -4.85 52.96 8.57
CA ASP A 28 -3.41 53.15 8.53
C ASP A 28 -2.73 52.06 7.67
N MET A 29 -1.72 52.43 6.89
CA MET A 29 -1.08 51.54 5.91
C MET A 29 -0.48 50.29 6.57
N ASN A 30 -0.18 50.36 7.86
CA ASN A 30 0.20 49.22 8.71
C ASN A 30 -0.98 48.28 8.99
N ASN A 31 -2.18 48.79 9.23
CA ASN A 31 -3.38 47.98 9.48
C ASN A 31 -3.82 47.23 8.21
N LYS A 32 -3.68 47.83 7.02
CA LYS A 32 -3.93 47.12 5.74
C LYS A 32 -2.97 45.95 5.53
N LYS A 33 -1.68 46.12 5.83
CA LYS A 33 -0.68 45.04 5.77
C LYS A 33 -0.99 43.92 6.78
N ILE A 34 -1.39 44.27 8.00
CA ILE A 34 -1.79 43.30 9.02
C ILE A 34 -3.01 42.48 8.57
N ILE A 35 -4.04 43.12 8.00
CA ILE A 35 -5.23 42.42 7.49
C ILE A 35 -4.85 41.42 6.38
N ILE A 36 -3.97 41.81 5.46
CA ILE A 36 -3.50 40.92 4.38
C ILE A 36 -2.76 39.71 4.95
N ILE A 37 -1.87 39.92 5.93
CA ILE A 37 -1.14 38.83 6.60
C ILE A 37 -2.10 37.85 7.28
N ILE A 38 -3.13 38.35 7.97
CA ILE A 38 -4.14 37.50 8.64
C ILE A 38 -4.92 36.65 7.64
N ILE A 39 -5.35 37.24 6.52
CA ILE A 39 -6.05 36.49 5.45
C ILE A 39 -5.14 35.41 4.87
N LEU A 40 -3.87 35.73 4.61
CA LEU A 40 -2.90 34.75 4.10
C LEU A 40 -2.71 33.59 5.07
N LEU A 41 -2.63 33.90 6.38
CA LEU A 41 -2.47 32.90 7.43
C LEU A 41 -3.70 31.99 7.53
N LEU A 42 -4.91 32.55 7.40
CA LEU A 42 -6.15 31.77 7.34
C LEU A 42 -6.20 30.83 6.13
N ILE A 43 -5.73 31.27 4.96
CA ILE A 43 -5.65 30.42 3.76
C ILE A 43 -4.69 29.25 4.00
N ILE A 44 -3.53 29.52 4.60
CA ILE A 44 -2.54 28.47 4.92
C ILE A 44 -3.12 27.46 5.92
N VAL A 45 -3.76 27.93 7.00
CA VAL A 45 -4.40 27.05 7.99
C VAL A 45 -5.52 26.23 7.34
N GLY A 46 -6.34 26.86 6.49
CA GLY A 46 -7.40 26.17 5.73
C GLY A 46 -6.85 25.07 4.82
N ALA A 47 -5.77 25.36 4.07
CA ALA A 47 -5.12 24.38 3.22
C ALA A 47 -4.55 23.19 4.03
N ILE A 48 -3.91 23.47 5.17
CA ILE A 48 -3.38 22.44 6.07
C ILE A 48 -4.50 21.53 6.60
N LEU A 49 -5.60 22.12 7.08
CA LEU A 49 -6.75 21.35 7.57
C LEU A 49 -7.37 20.48 6.48
N LEU A 50 -7.42 20.98 5.24
CA LEU A 50 -7.95 20.25 4.09
C LEU A 50 -7.06 19.06 3.71
N ILE A 51 -5.73 19.19 3.84
CA ILE A 51 -4.80 18.07 3.65
C ILE A 51 -5.03 16.99 4.73
N PHE A 52 -5.14 17.37 6.01
CA PHE A 52 -5.39 16.41 7.09
C PHE A 52 -6.75 15.69 6.94
N ALA A 53 -7.78 16.42 6.52
CA ALA A 53 -9.12 15.86 6.32
C ALA A 53 -9.17 14.81 5.20
N ASN A 54 -8.32 14.94 4.17
CA ASN A 54 -8.26 14.02 3.03
C ASN A 54 -7.14 12.97 3.15
N SER A 55 -6.45 12.89 4.29
CA SER A 55 -5.42 11.88 4.51
C SER A 55 -6.03 10.48 4.57
N ILE A 56 -5.57 9.59 3.68
CA ILE A 56 -5.94 8.18 3.73
C ILE A 56 -5.15 7.56 4.89
N LYS A 57 -5.87 6.92 5.81
CA LYS A 57 -5.25 6.15 6.90
C LYS A 57 -5.02 4.73 6.44
N TYR A 58 -3.88 4.18 6.82
CA TYR A 58 -3.49 2.82 6.50
C TYR A 58 -3.34 1.99 7.77
N GLU A 59 -3.61 0.70 7.67
CA GLU A 59 -3.36 -0.29 8.71
C GLU A 59 -2.64 -1.50 8.12
N LYS A 60 -1.77 -2.12 8.90
CA LYS A 60 -1.00 -3.27 8.46
C LYS A 60 -1.83 -4.54 8.63
N VAL A 61 -1.93 -5.34 7.57
CA VAL A 61 -2.55 -6.67 7.61
C VAL A 61 -1.54 -7.75 7.27
N GLU A 62 -1.69 -8.91 7.91
CA GLU A 62 -0.92 -10.11 7.60
C GLU A 62 -1.61 -10.88 6.47
N ILE A 63 -0.88 -11.08 5.37
CA ILE A 63 -1.34 -11.85 4.21
C ILE A 63 -1.07 -13.33 4.43
N THR A 64 0.13 -13.64 4.94
CA THR A 64 0.55 -14.97 5.35
C THR A 64 0.81 -14.94 6.85
N PRO A 65 0.24 -15.87 7.66
CA PRO A 65 0.40 -15.85 9.11
C PRO A 65 1.87 -15.79 9.52
N ASN A 66 2.20 -14.87 10.43
CA ASN A 66 3.57 -14.61 10.89
C ASN A 66 4.54 -14.13 9.77
N GLY A 67 4.02 -13.75 8.61
CA GLY A 67 4.78 -13.59 7.37
C GLY A 67 4.66 -12.26 6.70
N THR A 68 4.33 -12.33 5.41
CA THR A 68 4.23 -11.15 4.56
C THR A 68 3.10 -10.25 5.02
N THR A 69 3.44 -8.99 5.22
CA THR A 69 2.50 -7.95 5.64
C THR A 69 2.40 -6.86 4.59
N ILE A 70 1.26 -6.17 4.55
CA ILE A 70 1.00 -5.07 3.63
C ILE A 70 0.14 -4.02 4.33
N ASP A 71 0.35 -2.74 4.03
CA ASP A 71 -0.56 -1.68 4.47
C ASP A 71 -1.78 -1.63 3.55
N VAL A 72 -2.98 -1.64 4.14
CA VAL A 72 -4.27 -1.51 3.45
C VAL A 72 -5.04 -0.30 3.98
N ILE A 73 -6.10 0.12 3.28
CA ILE A 73 -6.90 1.28 3.71
C ILE A 73 -7.64 0.95 5.01
N ALA A 74 -7.34 1.69 6.07
CA ALA A 74 -7.82 1.43 7.40
C ALA A 74 -9.35 1.58 7.51
N ASN A 75 -10.01 0.62 8.17
CA ASN A 75 -11.47 0.58 8.39
C ASN A 75 -12.33 0.50 7.10
N LYS A 76 -11.71 0.36 5.93
CA LYS A 76 -12.41 0.17 4.65
C LYS A 76 -12.18 -1.20 4.05
N THR A 77 -10.98 -1.75 4.29
CA THR A 77 -10.58 -3.04 3.73
C THR A 77 -11.23 -4.17 4.52
N GLN A 78 -11.91 -5.06 3.81
CA GLN A 78 -12.61 -6.21 4.40
C GLN A 78 -12.05 -7.49 3.82
N TYR A 79 -11.68 -8.43 4.70
CA TYR A 79 -11.33 -9.79 4.29
C TYR A 79 -12.60 -10.50 3.80
N GLN A 80 -12.56 -10.97 2.55
CA GLN A 80 -13.67 -11.62 1.86
C GLN A 80 -13.66 -13.13 2.03
N GLY A 81 -12.56 -13.69 2.56
CA GLY A 81 -12.37 -15.10 2.75
C GLY A 81 -11.26 -15.67 1.87
N ASP A 82 -11.26 -16.99 1.81
CA ASP A 82 -10.32 -17.81 1.06
C ASP A 82 -11.14 -18.58 0.01
N VAL A 83 -10.77 -18.44 -1.27
CA VAL A 83 -11.35 -19.19 -2.38
C VAL A 83 -10.21 -19.95 -3.02
N ASP A 84 -10.23 -21.28 -2.87
CA ASP A 84 -9.20 -22.16 -3.41
C ASP A 84 -7.78 -21.66 -3.04
N GLY A 85 -7.51 -21.48 -1.74
CA GLY A 85 -6.23 -20.99 -1.19
C GLY A 85 -5.82 -19.57 -1.57
N ILE A 86 -6.65 -18.86 -2.35
CA ILE A 86 -6.46 -17.47 -2.71
C ILE A 86 -7.20 -16.63 -1.67
N LYS A 87 -6.41 -15.90 -0.89
CA LYS A 87 -6.91 -14.96 0.10
C LYS A 87 -7.27 -13.65 -0.57
N LEU A 88 -8.37 -13.08 -0.10
CA LEU A 88 -8.99 -11.98 -0.78
C LEU A 88 -9.44 -10.90 0.20
N TRP A 89 -9.09 -9.66 -0.10
CA TRP A 89 -9.59 -8.49 0.57
C TRP A 89 -10.16 -7.53 -0.45
N SER A 90 -11.20 -6.79 -0.08
CA SER A 90 -11.78 -5.76 -0.94
C SER A 90 -12.21 -4.54 -0.15
N TRP A 91 -12.31 -3.43 -0.87
CA TRP A 91 -12.86 -2.17 -0.39
C TRP A 91 -13.67 -1.51 -1.52
N ASP A 92 -14.21 -0.32 -1.24
CA ASP A 92 -15.05 0.46 -2.15
C ASP A 92 -14.40 0.71 -3.53
N THR A 93 -13.07 0.77 -3.57
CA THR A 93 -12.32 1.17 -4.76
C THR A 93 -11.26 0.18 -5.23
N GLY A 94 -11.17 -1.00 -4.63
CA GLY A 94 -10.10 -1.93 -4.96
C GLY A 94 -10.19 -3.28 -4.28
N VAL A 95 -9.29 -4.15 -4.72
CA VAL A 95 -9.20 -5.54 -4.34
C VAL A 95 -7.74 -5.93 -4.21
N LEU A 96 -7.45 -6.74 -3.20
CA LEU A 96 -6.15 -7.32 -2.91
C LEU A 96 -6.33 -8.83 -2.95
N VAL A 97 -5.57 -9.47 -3.82
CA VAL A 97 -5.55 -10.91 -4.01
C VAL A 97 -4.19 -11.40 -3.57
N ALA A 98 -4.13 -12.45 -2.77
CA ALA A 98 -2.87 -13.05 -2.38
C ALA A 98 -2.93 -14.57 -2.36
N PHE A 99 -1.82 -15.18 -2.75
CA PHE A 99 -1.63 -16.61 -2.82
C PHE A 99 -0.23 -16.93 -2.32
N ASN A 100 -0.07 -17.99 -1.53
CA ASN A 100 1.23 -18.50 -1.11
C ASN A 100 1.38 -19.95 -1.58
N SER A 101 2.42 -20.23 -2.38
CA SER A 101 2.62 -21.57 -2.96
C SER A 101 3.21 -22.62 -2.00
N TYR A 102 3.50 -22.25 -0.75
CA TYR A 102 3.83 -23.17 0.34
C TYR A 102 2.68 -23.35 1.35
N GLY A 103 1.47 -22.89 0.98
CA GLY A 103 0.24 -23.26 1.66
C GLY A 103 -0.09 -24.77 1.52
N ASP A 104 -1.26 -25.17 2.02
CA ASP A 104 -1.69 -26.57 2.10
C ASP A 104 -1.53 -27.35 0.78
N ASN A 105 -0.76 -28.45 0.82
CA ASN A 105 -0.16 -29.12 -0.34
C ASN A 105 -1.16 -29.69 -1.36
N ASP A 106 -2.34 -30.11 -0.92
CA ASP A 106 -3.34 -30.75 -1.79
C ASP A 106 -4.12 -29.74 -2.64
N LEU A 107 -4.17 -28.46 -2.23
CA LEU A 107 -4.85 -27.40 -2.97
C LEU A 107 -3.91 -26.62 -3.91
N LEU A 108 -2.59 -26.69 -3.70
CA LEU A 108 -1.58 -25.87 -4.39
C LEU A 108 -1.74 -25.75 -5.92
N LYS A 109 -2.02 -26.86 -6.62
CA LYS A 109 -2.07 -26.87 -8.09
C LYS A 109 -3.28 -26.15 -8.67
N ILE A 110 -4.43 -26.23 -8.00
CA ILE A 110 -5.66 -25.56 -8.43
C ILE A 110 -5.54 -24.06 -8.14
N ASN A 111 -4.97 -23.74 -6.99
CA ASN A 111 -4.80 -22.37 -6.50
C ASN A 111 -3.77 -21.59 -7.34
N GLU A 112 -2.66 -22.22 -7.72
CA GLU A 112 -1.65 -21.63 -8.60
C GLU A 112 -2.23 -21.33 -9.99
N TYR A 113 -3.05 -22.23 -10.55
CA TYR A 113 -3.72 -22.00 -11.83
C TYR A 113 -4.72 -20.83 -11.76
N GLY A 114 -5.52 -20.78 -10.69
CA GLY A 114 -6.46 -19.68 -10.43
C GLY A 114 -5.73 -18.34 -10.34
N PHE A 115 -4.65 -18.28 -9.56
CA PHE A 115 -3.84 -17.07 -9.41
C PHE A 115 -3.15 -16.67 -10.72
N ASN A 116 -2.57 -17.63 -11.45
CA ASN A 116 -1.94 -17.38 -12.74
C ASN A 116 -2.93 -16.84 -13.77
N THR A 117 -4.17 -17.34 -13.78
CA THR A 117 -5.23 -16.83 -14.65
C THR A 117 -5.54 -15.35 -14.35
N ILE A 118 -5.62 -14.98 -13.07
CA ILE A 118 -5.81 -13.57 -12.66
C ILE A 118 -4.63 -12.72 -13.15
N ASN A 119 -3.40 -13.20 -12.92
CA ASN A 119 -2.18 -12.51 -13.32
C ASN A 119 -2.10 -12.31 -14.85
N GLU A 120 -2.48 -13.32 -15.64
CA GLU A 120 -2.52 -13.24 -17.10
C GLU A 120 -3.54 -12.21 -17.59
N ILE A 121 -4.73 -12.16 -16.99
CA ILE A 121 -5.76 -11.18 -17.35
C ILE A 121 -5.30 -9.77 -17.00
N VAL A 122 -4.69 -9.58 -15.83
CA VAL A 122 -4.07 -8.30 -15.44
C VAL A 122 -3.02 -7.88 -16.47
N LYS A 123 -2.16 -8.82 -16.89
CA LYS A 123 -1.08 -8.57 -17.86
C LYS A 123 -1.55 -8.27 -19.29
N LYS A 124 -2.82 -8.49 -19.63
CA LYS A 124 -3.41 -8.04 -20.91
C LYS A 124 -3.65 -6.53 -20.94
N GLY A 125 -3.67 -5.88 -19.77
CA GLY A 125 -3.81 -4.43 -19.64
C GLY A 125 -2.60 -3.67 -20.19
N ASN A 126 -2.77 -2.36 -20.37
CA ASN A 126 -1.66 -1.49 -20.75
C ASN A 126 -0.69 -1.35 -19.56
N SER A 127 0.58 -1.72 -19.76
CA SER A 127 1.61 -1.64 -18.72
C SER A 127 2.29 -0.27 -18.68
N GLU A 128 2.52 0.27 -17.49
CA GLU A 128 3.41 1.40 -17.21
C GLU A 128 4.35 1.06 -16.05
N ASN A 129 5.56 1.61 -16.04
CA ASN A 129 6.44 1.52 -14.86
C ASN A 129 6.21 2.75 -13.98
N ILE A 130 5.93 2.53 -12.70
CA ILE A 130 5.73 3.58 -11.69
C ILE A 130 6.62 3.29 -10.48
N ASP A 131 7.61 4.15 -10.25
CA ASP A 131 8.59 4.02 -9.17
C ASP A 131 9.21 2.62 -9.02
N GLY A 132 9.53 1.98 -10.15
CA GLY A 132 10.13 0.65 -10.19
C GLY A 132 9.13 -0.51 -10.18
N TYR A 133 7.84 -0.25 -10.00
CA TYR A 133 6.78 -1.25 -10.06
C TYR A 133 6.15 -1.29 -11.45
N THR A 134 5.84 -2.49 -11.95
CA THR A 134 5.06 -2.63 -13.18
C THR A 134 3.59 -2.59 -12.83
N CYS A 135 2.89 -1.57 -13.32
CA CYS A 135 1.46 -1.37 -13.13
C CYS A 135 0.73 -1.63 -14.44
N TYR A 136 -0.34 -2.40 -14.39
CA TYR A 136 -1.20 -2.69 -15.53
C TYR A 136 -2.53 -1.97 -15.36
N THR A 137 -2.94 -1.24 -16.38
CA THR A 137 -4.26 -0.61 -16.43
C THR A 137 -5.25 -1.54 -17.11
N ILE A 138 -6.27 -1.97 -16.38
CA ILE A 138 -7.35 -2.83 -16.87
C ILE A 138 -8.71 -2.19 -16.64
N ASN A 139 -9.70 -2.50 -17.48
CA ASN A 139 -11.06 -2.04 -17.21
C ASN A 139 -11.73 -2.97 -16.20
N ALA A 140 -12.66 -2.43 -15.41
CA ALA A 140 -13.46 -3.21 -14.48
C ALA A 140 -14.21 -4.36 -15.17
N ASP A 141 -14.68 -4.16 -16.41
CA ASP A 141 -15.38 -5.19 -17.19
C ASP A 141 -14.48 -6.39 -17.53
N ASP A 142 -13.17 -6.18 -17.66
CA ASP A 142 -12.19 -7.25 -17.90
C ASP A 142 -11.90 -8.03 -16.61
N LEU A 143 -11.95 -7.37 -15.45
CA LEU A 143 -11.85 -8.01 -14.13
C LEU A 143 -13.05 -8.91 -13.84
N LEU A 144 -14.27 -8.48 -14.18
CA LEU A 144 -15.50 -9.25 -13.93
C LEU A 144 -15.58 -10.57 -14.73
N GLN A 145 -14.74 -10.75 -15.76
CA GLN A 145 -14.62 -12.02 -16.48
C GLN A 145 -13.99 -13.13 -15.62
N ILE A 146 -13.34 -12.76 -14.51
CA ILE A 146 -12.73 -13.71 -13.59
C ILE A 146 -13.76 -14.10 -12.55
N GLU A 147 -14.04 -15.40 -12.45
CA GLU A 147 -15.04 -15.95 -11.53
C GLU A 147 -14.78 -15.55 -10.08
N ILE A 148 -13.52 -15.44 -9.66
CA ILE A 148 -13.17 -14.99 -8.30
C ILE A 148 -13.68 -13.59 -8.00
N PHE A 149 -13.70 -12.67 -8.98
CA PHE A 149 -14.20 -11.31 -8.79
C PHE A 149 -15.74 -11.24 -8.84
N ASN A 150 -16.40 -12.26 -9.42
CA ASN A 150 -17.86 -12.40 -9.36
C ASN A 150 -18.34 -12.78 -7.95
N ILE A 151 -17.56 -13.58 -7.21
CA ILE A 151 -17.87 -13.97 -5.82
C ILE A 151 -18.01 -12.73 -4.92
N ILE A 152 -17.18 -11.73 -5.18
CA ILE A 152 -17.06 -10.51 -4.37
C ILE A 152 -18.13 -9.46 -4.73
N LYS A 153 -18.98 -9.73 -5.75
CA LYS A 153 -20.03 -8.83 -6.25
C LYS A 153 -19.55 -7.38 -6.39
N LEU A 154 -18.33 -7.19 -6.87
CA LEU A 154 -17.74 -5.87 -6.93
C LEU A 154 -18.38 -5.09 -8.08
N ASN A 155 -19.15 -4.07 -7.73
CA ASN A 155 -19.83 -3.24 -8.72
C ASN A 155 -18.90 -2.10 -9.15
N TYR A 156 -17.78 -2.49 -9.77
CA TYR A 156 -16.74 -1.57 -10.18
C TYR A 156 -17.01 -0.99 -11.56
N LYS A 157 -16.69 0.29 -11.73
CA LYS A 157 -16.72 0.99 -13.01
C LYS A 157 -15.40 1.72 -13.22
N GLY A 158 -14.98 1.82 -14.48
CA GLY A 158 -13.79 2.54 -14.87
C GLY A 158 -12.54 1.68 -14.92
N LYS A 159 -11.39 2.31 -14.67
CA LYS A 159 -10.06 1.71 -14.82
C LYS A 159 -9.48 1.33 -13.46
N PHE A 160 -8.81 0.21 -13.42
CA PHE A 160 -8.04 -0.29 -12.28
C PHE A 160 -6.57 -0.30 -12.63
N TYR A 161 -5.77 0.13 -11.67
CA TYR A 161 -4.32 0.05 -11.65
C TYR A 161 -3.94 -1.18 -10.84
N CYS A 162 -3.39 -2.18 -11.52
CA CYS A 162 -3.08 -3.47 -10.96
C CYS A 162 -1.56 -3.69 -10.92
N ILE A 163 -1.03 -3.97 -9.73
CA ILE A 163 0.39 -4.24 -9.50
C ILE A 163 0.51 -5.69 -9.03
N PRO A 164 0.89 -6.63 -9.92
CA PRO A 164 1.26 -7.98 -9.52
C PRO A 164 2.67 -7.95 -8.92
N LEU A 165 2.82 -8.60 -7.77
CA LEU A 165 4.05 -8.78 -7.04
C LEU A 165 4.26 -10.27 -6.82
N ASP A 166 5.46 -10.75 -7.11
CA ASP A 166 5.87 -12.13 -6.90
C ASP A 166 7.18 -12.11 -6.10
N ASN A 167 7.23 -12.91 -5.04
CA ASN A 167 8.44 -13.13 -4.27
C ASN A 167 8.83 -14.60 -4.32
N GLN A 168 9.89 -14.89 -5.07
CA GLN A 168 10.42 -16.25 -5.22
C GLN A 168 10.99 -16.84 -3.92
N THR A 169 11.26 -16.02 -2.90
CA THR A 169 11.87 -16.46 -1.64
C THR A 169 10.81 -16.87 -0.62
N SER A 170 9.76 -16.07 -0.47
CA SER A 170 8.65 -16.34 0.46
C SER A 170 7.48 -17.07 -0.21
N HIS A 171 7.49 -17.14 -1.54
CA HIS A 171 6.45 -17.70 -2.39
C HIS A 171 5.09 -16.99 -2.27
N ASP A 172 5.09 -15.79 -1.68
CA ASP A 172 3.93 -14.93 -1.64
C ASP A 172 3.79 -14.22 -2.98
N ASN A 173 2.66 -14.49 -3.62
CA ASN A 173 2.22 -13.83 -4.81
C ASN A 173 1.04 -12.92 -4.46
N ILE A 174 1.12 -11.65 -4.83
CA ILE A 174 0.17 -10.61 -4.45
C ILE A 174 -0.27 -9.87 -5.71
N ILE A 175 -1.56 -9.58 -5.86
CA ILE A 175 -2.08 -8.67 -6.88
C ILE A 175 -2.88 -7.60 -6.17
N ILE A 176 -2.44 -6.35 -6.30
CA ILE A 176 -3.12 -5.17 -5.78
C ILE A 176 -3.80 -4.49 -6.95
N CYS A 177 -5.12 -4.35 -6.94
CA CYS A 177 -5.89 -3.65 -7.96
C CYS A 177 -6.72 -2.53 -7.32
N CYS A 178 -6.46 -1.27 -7.67
CA CYS A 178 -7.22 -0.11 -7.16
C CYS A 178 -7.60 0.85 -8.29
N ASN A 179 -8.72 1.55 -8.16
CA ASN A 179 -9.08 2.62 -9.11
C ASN A 179 -8.24 3.91 -8.93
N ASP A 180 -7.44 3.96 -7.86
CA ASP A 180 -6.50 5.03 -7.54
C ASP A 180 -5.08 4.46 -7.62
N LYS A 181 -4.28 5.08 -8.50
CA LYS A 181 -2.91 4.67 -8.78
C LYS A 181 -1.99 4.88 -7.57
N ASP A 182 -2.17 5.95 -6.83
CA ASP A 182 -1.31 6.31 -5.70
C ASP A 182 -1.56 5.38 -4.53
N ILE A 183 -2.81 4.97 -4.31
CA ILE A 183 -3.16 3.93 -3.33
C ILE A 183 -2.54 2.60 -3.73
N ALA A 184 -2.70 2.14 -4.99
CA ALA A 184 -2.11 0.89 -5.45
C ALA A 184 -0.59 0.88 -5.26
N LEU A 185 0.09 1.99 -5.61
CA LEU A 185 1.53 2.14 -5.45
C LEU A 185 1.94 2.18 -3.97
N HIS A 186 1.18 2.86 -3.12
CA HIS A 186 1.45 2.89 -1.67
C HIS A 186 1.38 1.49 -1.06
N MET A 187 0.32 0.73 -1.38
CA MET A 187 0.16 -0.65 -0.94
C MET A 187 1.28 -1.55 -1.47
N ALA A 188 1.71 -1.38 -2.72
CA ALA A 188 2.81 -2.17 -3.28
C ALA A 188 4.13 -1.90 -2.56
N LYS A 189 4.41 -0.62 -2.22
CA LYS A 189 5.61 -0.20 -1.49
C LYS A 189 5.63 -0.64 -0.03
N SER A 190 4.47 -0.87 0.58
CA SER A 190 4.36 -1.28 1.99
C SER A 190 4.47 -2.79 2.20
N VAL A 191 4.60 -3.59 1.11
CA VAL A 191 4.78 -5.03 1.23
C VAL A 191 6.11 -5.35 1.89
N GLU A 192 6.05 -5.94 3.08
CA GLU A 192 7.18 -6.47 3.81
C GLU A 192 7.12 -7.99 3.76
N TYR A 193 7.94 -8.59 2.88
CA TYR A 193 8.05 -10.05 2.79
C TYR A 193 8.80 -10.62 3.99
N LYS A 194 8.27 -11.71 4.56
CA LYS A 194 8.96 -12.50 5.58
C LYS A 194 8.80 -13.99 5.26
N ASN A 195 9.90 -14.72 5.34
CA ASN A 195 9.86 -16.18 5.24
C ASN A 195 9.32 -16.77 6.54
N VAL A 196 8.30 -17.62 6.44
CA VAL A 196 7.67 -18.22 7.63
C VAL A 196 7.39 -19.71 7.58
N TYR A 197 7.45 -20.37 6.42
CA TYR A 197 7.14 -21.80 6.32
C TYR A 197 7.94 -22.51 5.22
N PRO A 198 8.41 -23.74 5.49
CA PRO A 198 9.28 -24.10 6.61
C PRO A 198 10.76 -24.04 6.20
N ASN A 199 11.63 -24.00 7.21
CA ASN A 199 12.96 -24.57 7.09
C ASN A 199 12.83 -25.98 6.49
N ASP A 200 13.22 -26.15 5.23
CA ASP A 200 13.70 -27.42 4.70
C ASP A 200 15.04 -27.78 5.37
N THR A 201 15.11 -27.73 6.70
CA THR A 201 15.91 -28.69 7.41
C THR A 201 15.23 -30.03 7.22
N SER A 202 15.48 -30.67 6.07
CA SER A 202 15.77 -32.09 6.15
C SER A 202 16.92 -32.19 7.17
N LEU A 203 16.55 -32.49 8.42
CA LEU A 203 17.52 -32.75 9.48
C LEU A 203 18.47 -33.88 9.03
N ASP A 204 18.01 -34.70 8.08
CA ASP A 204 18.74 -35.78 7.42
C ASP A 204 19.86 -35.29 6.48
N GLY A 205 19.69 -34.17 5.76
CA GLY A 205 20.75 -33.59 4.91
C GLY A 205 21.89 -32.96 5.73
N ALA A 206 21.54 -32.32 6.84
CA ALA A 206 22.52 -31.76 7.77
C ALA A 206 23.24 -32.87 8.57
N LYS A 207 22.53 -33.92 9.02
CA LYS A 207 23.15 -35.11 9.64
C LYS A 207 24.11 -35.81 8.69
N SER A 208 23.71 -36.03 7.44
CA SER A 208 24.55 -36.64 6.40
C SER A 208 25.85 -35.88 6.16
N THR A 209 25.78 -34.55 6.13
CA THR A 209 26.96 -33.70 5.91
C THR A 209 27.89 -33.70 7.14
N VAL A 210 27.33 -33.73 8.35
CA VAL A 210 28.11 -33.83 9.60
C VAL A 210 28.71 -35.22 9.80
N GLU A 211 28.00 -36.31 9.50
CA GLU A 211 28.55 -37.68 9.54
C GLU A 211 29.66 -37.88 8.49
N ASN A 212 29.50 -37.35 7.27
CA ASN A 212 30.56 -37.43 6.27
C ASN A 212 31.79 -36.61 6.67
N ILE A 213 31.63 -35.43 7.26
CA ILE A 213 32.77 -34.63 7.73
C ILE A 213 33.47 -35.32 8.91
N THR A 214 32.72 -35.90 9.85
CA THR A 214 33.28 -36.59 11.03
C THR A 214 34.02 -37.88 10.62
N ASN A 215 33.44 -38.69 9.73
CA ASN A 215 34.08 -39.92 9.22
C ASN A 215 35.30 -39.62 8.32
N THR A 216 35.33 -38.47 7.65
CA THR A 216 36.48 -38.05 6.83
C THR A 216 37.62 -37.47 7.67
N LEU A 217 37.33 -36.90 8.85
CA LEU A 217 38.32 -36.40 9.80
C LEU A 217 38.96 -37.53 10.63
N GLU A 218 38.20 -38.57 10.99
CA GLU A 218 38.75 -39.76 11.67
C GLU A 218 39.65 -40.61 10.76
N SER A 219 39.44 -40.59 9.44
CA SER A 219 40.21 -41.40 8.49
C SER A 219 41.47 -40.74 7.91
N LYS A 220 41.78 -39.48 8.24
CA LYS A 220 42.92 -38.73 7.66
C LYS A 220 43.93 -38.11 8.62
N SER A 221 43.90 -38.44 9.91
CA SER A 221 44.96 -37.99 10.84
C SER A 221 45.67 -39.17 11.50
N PRO A 222 46.93 -39.50 11.12
CA PRO A 222 47.77 -40.37 11.93
C PRO A 222 48.35 -39.52 13.08
N VAL A 223 47.50 -39.10 14.02
CA VAL A 223 47.99 -38.46 15.25
C VAL A 223 48.24 -39.57 16.26
N ASN A 224 49.51 -39.94 16.39
CA ASN A 224 49.97 -40.87 17.40
C ASN A 224 49.81 -40.24 18.80
N LEU A 225 48.68 -40.52 19.45
CA LEU A 225 48.31 -40.03 20.79
C LEU A 225 49.32 -40.38 21.89
N ASN A 226 50.27 -41.30 21.66
CA ASN A 226 51.32 -41.63 22.62
C ASN A 226 52.46 -40.60 22.65
N GLU A 227 52.63 -39.76 21.63
CA GLU A 227 53.70 -38.74 21.59
C GLU A 227 53.34 -37.49 22.43
N ILE A 228 52.04 -37.21 22.60
CA ILE A 228 51.55 -36.06 23.38
C ILE A 228 51.61 -36.34 24.89
N LYS A 229 51.42 -37.60 25.33
CA LYS A 229 51.44 -37.97 26.76
C LYS A 229 52.82 -37.83 27.42
N ASN A 230 53.92 -38.01 26.68
CA ASN A 230 55.28 -37.94 27.24
C ASN A 230 55.88 -36.52 27.26
N LYS A 231 55.22 -35.53 26.67
CA LYS A 231 55.72 -34.14 26.64
C LYS A 231 55.19 -33.28 27.79
N TYR A 232 54.18 -33.73 28.52
CA TYR A 232 53.50 -32.95 29.58
C TYR A 232 53.39 -33.67 30.93
N ILE A 233 54.07 -34.80 31.10
CA ILE A 233 54.32 -35.40 32.42
C ILE A 233 55.83 -35.57 32.60
N LYS A 234 56.47 -34.48 33.02
CA LYS A 234 57.69 -34.47 33.84
C LYS A 234 57.74 -33.18 34.64
#